data_AF-A0A961NIC1-F1
#
_entry.id   AF-A0A961NIC1-F1
#
_cell.length_a   1.000
_cell.length_b   1.000
_cell.length_c   1.000
_cell.angle_alpha   90.00
_cell.angle_beta   90.00
_cell.angle_gamma   90.00
#
_symmetry.space_group_name_H-M   'P 1'
#
loop_
_entity.id
_entity.type
_entity.pdbx_description
1 polymer ?
#
loop_
_entity_poly.entity_id
_entity_poly.type
_entity_poly.pdbx_seq_one_letter_code
_entity_poly.pdbx_strand_id
1 'polypeptide(L)'
;LENTEIMSTPTRMNAIESFVEKSRCRAFLIVIPGDSGVDPCMSEGKPGAFHKERRRRVVRPVRLTLIAVFFLLLPIANYVIRAVMHDVSMLNPREVFDNIDTLPLILMLAPWLVAVGLFFVRIWGWYAAVVYGMLLLGYNFYALVANPTLYNFFTLSQVIVAALIIYLLGEQDLAAPYFDYSRRGWRGHARKAVRINVSVNGKPFVTSDMSNAGLCIMWRECPLQLNNAVDLNIIPPENADTSGELLELRGGVARIDGDYIGIAFRGLSRKQRKTIERMLKDTTI
;
A
#
# COMPACT_ATOMS: atom_id res chain seq x y z
N LEU A 1 -38.70 -16.55 -58.02
CA LEU A 1 -37.27 -16.92 -58.00
C LEU A 1 -36.53 -15.75 -57.37
N GLU A 2 -36.57 -15.68 -56.05
CA GLU A 2 -36.08 -14.55 -55.25
C GLU A 2 -34.89 -15.06 -54.44
N ASN A 3 -33.72 -14.50 -54.72
CA ASN A 3 -32.44 -14.91 -54.15
C ASN A 3 -32.35 -14.47 -52.68
N THR A 4 -32.21 -15.45 -51.79
CA THR A 4 -31.96 -15.24 -50.37
C THR A 4 -30.43 -15.27 -50.14
N GLU A 5 -29.82 -14.09 -49.98
CA GLU A 5 -28.42 -13.99 -49.53
C GLU A 5 -28.34 -14.26 -48.03
N ILE A 6 -27.67 -15.37 -47.68
CA ILE A 6 -27.37 -15.75 -46.30
C ILE A 6 -26.10 -14.99 -45.87
N MET A 7 -26.29 -13.96 -45.05
CA MET A 7 -25.22 -13.19 -44.44
C MET A 7 -24.60 -14.02 -43.30
N SER A 8 -23.40 -14.53 -43.53
CA SER A 8 -22.62 -15.27 -42.53
C SER A 8 -22.07 -14.33 -41.46
N THR A 9 -22.27 -14.71 -40.20
CA THR A 9 -21.75 -13.98 -39.03
C THR A 9 -20.32 -14.43 -38.72
N PRO A 10 -19.38 -13.51 -38.45
CA PRO A 10 -18.02 -13.90 -38.09
C PRO A 10 -17.91 -14.34 -36.63
N THR A 11 -17.27 -15.49 -36.52
CA THR A 11 -16.86 -16.29 -35.36
C THR A 11 -16.26 -15.46 -34.20
N ARG A 12 -16.96 -15.41 -33.06
CA ARG A 12 -16.41 -15.01 -31.75
C ARG A 12 -15.70 -16.22 -31.12
N MET A 13 -14.42 -16.45 -31.43
CA MET A 13 -13.64 -17.48 -30.71
C MET A 13 -12.15 -17.21 -30.50
N ASN A 14 -11.69 -15.95 -30.54
CA ASN A 14 -10.26 -15.62 -30.36
C ASN A 14 -9.92 -14.77 -29.11
N ALA A 15 -10.83 -14.64 -28.14
CA ALA A 15 -10.57 -13.80 -26.95
C ALA A 15 -10.20 -14.57 -25.67
N ILE A 16 -10.42 -15.89 -25.61
CA ILE A 16 -10.22 -16.67 -24.38
C ILE A 16 -8.83 -17.34 -24.34
N GLU A 17 -8.21 -17.64 -25.48
CA GLU A 17 -6.87 -18.24 -25.50
C GLU A 17 -5.74 -17.26 -25.14
N SER A 18 -5.91 -15.95 -25.40
CA SER A 18 -4.87 -14.95 -25.06
C SER A 18 -4.77 -14.64 -23.55
N PHE A 19 -5.73 -15.08 -22.74
CA PHE A 19 -5.72 -14.85 -21.30
C PHE A 19 -5.08 -16.00 -20.49
N VAL A 20 -5.06 -17.21 -21.04
CA VAL A 20 -4.52 -18.40 -20.34
C VAL A 20 -2.99 -18.49 -20.47
N GLU A 21 -2.40 -17.95 -21.54
CA GLU A 21 -0.96 -18.05 -21.78
C GLU A 21 -0.11 -17.08 -20.92
N LYS A 22 -0.72 -16.00 -20.39
CA LYS A 22 -0.01 -15.01 -19.55
C LYS A 22 0.17 -15.43 -18.09
N SER A 23 -0.36 -16.60 -17.70
CA SER A 23 -0.42 -17.07 -16.31
C SER A 23 0.63 -18.13 -15.96
N ARG A 24 1.49 -18.57 -16.90
CA ARG A 24 2.45 -19.67 -16.67
C ARG A 24 3.90 -19.26 -16.39
N CYS A 25 4.25 -17.98 -16.38
CA CYS A 25 5.63 -17.54 -16.10
C CYS A 25 5.82 -16.96 -14.68
N ARG A 26 5.59 -17.78 -13.65
CA ARG A 26 6.16 -17.58 -12.30
C ARG A 26 6.52 -18.92 -11.67
N ALA A 27 7.44 -19.64 -12.31
CA ALA A 27 8.18 -20.70 -11.65
C ALA A 27 9.26 -20.06 -10.76
N PHE A 28 9.17 -20.29 -9.46
CA PHE A 28 10.21 -20.01 -8.48
C PHE A 28 11.40 -20.92 -8.77
N LEU A 29 12.46 -20.39 -9.38
CA LEU A 29 13.75 -21.07 -9.45
C LEU A 29 14.56 -20.65 -8.20
N ILE A 30 14.68 -21.55 -7.24
CA ILE A 30 15.61 -21.43 -6.13
C ILE A 30 16.98 -21.86 -6.66
N VAL A 31 17.86 -20.90 -6.92
CA VAL A 31 19.26 -21.16 -7.25
C VAL A 31 20.04 -21.25 -5.94
N ILE A 32 20.58 -22.42 -5.64
CA ILE A 32 21.58 -22.65 -4.59
C ILE A 32 22.95 -22.39 -5.23
N PRO A 33 23.77 -21.44 -4.74
CA PRO A 33 25.12 -21.27 -5.26
C PRO A 33 26.02 -22.35 -4.69
N GLY A 34 26.60 -23.17 -5.59
CA GLY A 34 27.67 -24.11 -5.30
C GLY A 34 29.02 -23.40 -5.19
N ASP A 35 29.81 -23.90 -4.24
CA ASP A 35 31.20 -23.53 -3.99
C ASP A 35 32.10 -24.01 -5.13
N SER A 36 32.88 -23.10 -5.71
CA SER A 36 34.14 -23.44 -6.37
C SER A 36 35.12 -22.27 -6.24
N GLY A 37 36.22 -22.54 -5.54
CA GLY A 37 37.29 -21.59 -5.28
C GLY A 37 38.06 -21.22 -6.55
N VAL A 38 38.41 -19.94 -6.63
CA VAL A 38 39.48 -19.39 -7.47
C VAL A 38 40.14 -18.23 -6.71
N ASP A 39 41.47 -18.18 -6.83
CA ASP A 39 42.47 -17.43 -6.09
C ASP A 39 42.37 -15.88 -6.03
N PRO A 40 43.10 -15.23 -5.09
CA PRO A 40 42.98 -13.82 -4.78
C PRO A 40 44.07 -12.99 -5.45
N CYS A 41 43.73 -12.16 -6.43
CA CYS A 41 44.55 -10.99 -6.78
C CYS A 41 43.73 -9.97 -7.57
N MET A 42 43.69 -8.74 -7.04
CA MET A 42 43.18 -7.49 -7.64
C MET A 42 41.74 -7.52 -8.18
N SER A 43 40.80 -6.89 -7.47
CA SER A 43 39.57 -6.41 -8.11
C SER A 43 39.10 -5.07 -7.56
N GLU A 44 38.85 -4.19 -8.51
CA GLU A 44 38.15 -2.92 -8.44
C GLU A 44 36.86 -3.01 -7.62
N GLY A 45 36.44 -1.86 -7.07
CA GLY A 45 35.33 -1.71 -6.15
C GLY A 45 34.07 -2.49 -6.57
N LYS A 46 33.81 -3.58 -5.85
CA LYS A 46 32.67 -4.48 -6.08
C LYS A 46 31.34 -3.71 -6.11
N PRO A 47 30.60 -3.69 -7.24
CA PRO A 47 29.26 -3.12 -7.34
C PRO A 47 28.17 -3.99 -6.67
N GLY A 48 28.54 -4.91 -5.76
CA GLY A 48 27.65 -5.91 -5.17
C GLY A 48 27.07 -5.56 -3.79
N ALA A 49 27.60 -4.56 -3.09
CA ALA A 49 27.10 -4.17 -1.76
C ALA A 49 25.81 -3.31 -1.82
N PHE A 50 25.33 -2.99 -3.02
CA PHE A 50 24.25 -2.03 -3.26
C PHE A 50 22.82 -2.57 -3.04
N HIS A 51 22.64 -3.89 -2.85
CA HIS A 51 21.31 -4.52 -2.85
C HIS A 51 20.74 -4.86 -1.47
N LYS A 52 21.49 -4.70 -0.36
CA LYS A 52 21.03 -5.17 0.96
C LYS A 52 20.25 -4.14 1.80
N GLU A 53 20.27 -2.85 1.42
CA GLU A 53 19.82 -1.74 2.28
C GLU A 53 18.33 -1.32 2.13
N ARG A 54 17.44 -2.14 1.55
CA ARG A 54 16.03 -1.70 1.35
C ARG A 54 14.93 -2.69 1.71
N ARG A 55 15.18 -3.63 2.62
CA ARG A 55 14.08 -4.24 3.39
C ARG A 55 13.74 -3.37 4.60
N ARG A 56 13.34 -2.11 4.37
CA ARG A 56 12.69 -1.34 5.44
C ARG A 56 11.44 -2.11 5.83
N ARG A 57 11.35 -2.53 7.10
CA ARG A 57 10.16 -3.14 7.67
C ARG A 57 8.99 -2.22 7.35
N VAL A 58 8.02 -2.74 6.61
CA VAL A 58 6.74 -2.06 6.42
C VAL A 58 6.14 -1.96 7.81
N VAL A 59 6.25 -0.78 8.43
CA VAL A 59 5.57 -0.49 9.69
C VAL A 59 4.08 -0.52 9.37
N ARG A 60 3.38 -1.52 9.89
CA ARG A 60 1.95 -1.66 9.64
C ARG A 60 1.24 -0.48 10.30
N PRO A 61 0.33 0.22 9.60
CA PRO A 61 -0.41 1.30 10.21
C PRO A 61 -1.24 0.74 11.37
N VAL A 62 -1.16 1.41 12.52
CA VAL A 62 -1.86 0.98 13.75
C VAL A 62 -3.36 0.87 13.50
N ARG A 63 -3.94 1.81 12.74
CA ARG A 63 -5.35 1.84 12.36
C ARG A 63 -5.80 0.55 11.66
N LEU A 64 -5.04 0.07 10.67
CA LEU A 64 -5.35 -1.17 9.96
C LEU A 64 -5.30 -2.38 10.91
N THR A 65 -4.34 -2.38 11.84
CA THR A 65 -4.21 -3.44 12.84
C THR A 65 -5.42 -3.46 13.78
N LEU A 66 -5.88 -2.29 14.24
CA LEU A 66 -7.09 -2.17 15.07
C LEU A 66 -8.33 -2.68 14.34
N ILE A 67 -8.49 -2.34 13.06
CA ILE A 67 -9.62 -2.81 12.25
C ILE A 67 -9.55 -4.33 12.05
N ALA A 68 -8.38 -4.89 11.74
CA ALA A 68 -8.22 -6.34 11.63
C ALA A 68 -8.56 -7.06 12.95
N VAL A 69 -8.16 -6.50 14.10
CA VAL A 69 -8.52 -7.03 15.43
C VAL A 69 -10.03 -6.93 15.66
N PHE A 70 -10.66 -5.82 15.29
CA PHE A 70 -12.12 -5.69 15.37
C PHE A 70 -12.84 -6.79 14.57
N PHE A 71 -12.44 -7.01 13.31
CA PHE A 71 -12.98 -8.11 12.49
C PHE A 71 -12.70 -9.50 13.07
N LEU A 72 -11.57 -9.69 13.76
CA LEU A 72 -11.22 -10.94 14.41
C LEU A 72 -12.15 -11.25 15.61
N LEU A 73 -12.58 -10.21 16.34
CA LEU A 73 -13.45 -10.31 17.51
C LEU A 73 -14.94 -10.43 17.14
N LEU A 74 -15.36 -9.95 15.97
CA LEU A 74 -16.76 -9.96 15.54
C LEU A 74 -17.45 -11.32 15.64
N PRO A 75 -16.87 -12.46 15.18
CA PRO A 75 -17.54 -13.75 15.28
C PRO A 75 -17.75 -14.20 16.73
N ILE A 76 -16.83 -13.86 17.62
CA ILE A 76 -16.95 -14.14 19.07
C ILE A 76 -18.10 -13.32 19.65
N ALA A 77 -18.16 -12.03 19.34
CA ALA A 77 -19.25 -11.16 19.79
C ALA A 77 -20.61 -11.64 19.25
N ASN A 78 -20.70 -12.02 17.98
CA ASN A 78 -21.93 -12.53 17.37
C ASN A 78 -22.37 -13.85 18.01
N TYR A 79 -21.44 -14.76 18.32
CA TYR A 79 -21.73 -15.99 19.05
C TYR A 79 -22.34 -15.70 20.42
N VAL A 80 -21.72 -14.79 21.19
CA VAL A 80 -22.20 -14.40 22.53
C VAL A 80 -23.58 -13.73 22.46
N ILE A 81 -23.76 -12.77 21.56
CA ILE A 81 -25.05 -12.07 21.38
C ILE A 81 -26.14 -13.08 21.04
N ARG A 82 -25.88 -14.00 20.11
CA ARG A 82 -26.84 -15.03 19.73
C ARG A 82 -27.19 -15.95 20.90
N ALA A 83 -26.19 -16.40 21.66
CA ALA A 83 -26.43 -17.25 22.82
C ALA A 83 -27.34 -16.56 23.86
N VAL A 84 -27.10 -15.27 24.11
CA VAL A 84 -27.93 -14.46 25.02
C VAL A 84 -29.34 -14.25 24.49
N MET A 85 -29.49 -13.95 23.20
CA MET A 85 -30.80 -13.68 22.57
C MET A 85 -31.71 -14.92 22.52
N HIS A 86 -31.13 -16.12 22.51
CA HIS A 86 -31.87 -17.39 22.47
C HIS A 86 -31.88 -18.13 23.81
N ASP A 87 -31.34 -17.53 24.88
CA ASP A 87 -31.26 -18.13 26.22
C ASP A 87 -30.61 -19.53 26.23
N VAL A 88 -29.57 -19.70 25.40
CA VAL A 88 -28.80 -20.96 25.30
C VAL A 88 -27.44 -20.83 26.00
N SER A 89 -26.96 -21.93 26.55
CA SER A 89 -25.67 -21.96 27.24
C SER A 89 -24.51 -21.68 26.27
N MET A 90 -23.65 -20.71 26.61
CA MET A 90 -22.45 -20.40 25.82
C MET A 90 -21.46 -21.57 25.73
N LEU A 91 -21.56 -22.56 26.62
CA LEU A 91 -20.71 -23.75 26.64
C LEU A 91 -21.19 -24.84 25.66
N ASN A 92 -22.40 -24.70 25.11
CA ASN A 92 -23.00 -25.65 24.18
C ASN A 92 -23.04 -25.05 22.75
N PRO A 93 -21.92 -25.05 22.00
CA PRO A 93 -21.87 -24.41 20.68
C PRO A 93 -22.87 -25.01 19.70
N ARG A 94 -23.21 -26.30 19.87
CA ARG A 94 -24.20 -26.98 19.03
C ARG A 94 -25.56 -26.28 19.10
N GLU A 95 -26.05 -25.98 20.30
CA GLU A 95 -27.36 -25.31 20.50
C GLU A 95 -27.37 -23.89 19.94
N VAL A 96 -26.23 -23.19 19.98
CA VAL A 96 -26.10 -21.83 19.41
C VAL A 96 -26.19 -21.87 17.88
N PHE A 97 -25.62 -22.89 17.25
CA PHE A 97 -25.60 -23.07 15.80
C PHE A 97 -26.81 -23.83 15.26
N ASP A 98 -27.52 -24.57 16.11
CA ASP A 98 -28.77 -25.22 15.76
C ASP A 98 -29.79 -24.13 15.37
N ASN A 99 -30.45 -24.35 14.23
CA ASN A 99 -31.40 -23.40 13.63
C ASN A 99 -30.78 -22.09 13.11
N ILE A 100 -29.49 -22.08 12.78
CA ILE A 100 -28.92 -21.03 11.94
C ILE A 100 -29.18 -21.29 10.46
N ASP A 101 -29.83 -20.34 9.79
CA ASP A 101 -29.85 -20.29 8.34
C ASP A 101 -28.42 -20.12 7.76
N THR A 102 -28.17 -20.73 6.61
CA THR A 102 -26.85 -20.74 5.96
C THR A 102 -26.25 -19.34 5.78
N LEU A 103 -27.07 -18.34 5.42
CA LEU A 103 -26.57 -16.98 5.15
C LEU A 103 -26.08 -16.26 6.42
N PRO A 104 -26.86 -16.19 7.53
CA PRO A 104 -26.37 -15.72 8.83
C PRO A 104 -25.11 -16.45 9.31
N LEU A 105 -25.00 -17.76 9.09
CA LEU A 105 -23.78 -18.51 9.43
C LEU A 105 -22.55 -17.97 8.69
N ILE A 106 -22.70 -17.77 7.38
CA ILE A 106 -21.64 -17.22 6.54
C ILE A 106 -21.27 -15.81 7.01
N LEU A 107 -22.26 -14.95 7.27
CA LEU A 107 -22.03 -13.58 7.77
C LEU A 107 -21.41 -13.54 9.17
N MET A 108 -21.65 -14.55 9.98
CA MET A 108 -21.06 -14.68 11.31
C MET A 108 -19.59 -15.10 11.22
N LEU A 109 -19.21 -15.98 10.29
CA LEU A 109 -17.85 -16.52 10.17
C LEU A 109 -16.94 -15.75 9.20
N ALA A 110 -17.49 -15.12 8.16
CA ALA A 110 -16.75 -14.35 7.16
C ALA A 110 -15.80 -13.26 7.74
N PRO A 111 -16.09 -12.58 8.87
CA PRO A 111 -15.17 -11.63 9.47
C PRO A 111 -13.78 -12.18 9.77
N TRP A 112 -13.63 -13.47 10.11
CA TRP A 112 -12.30 -14.06 10.31
C TRP A 112 -11.47 -14.08 9.03
N LEU A 113 -12.08 -14.41 7.89
CA LEU A 113 -11.40 -14.38 6.59
C LEU A 113 -10.97 -12.94 6.24
N VAL A 114 -11.85 -11.97 6.49
CA VAL A 114 -11.55 -10.54 6.32
C VAL A 114 -10.39 -10.11 7.22
N ALA A 115 -10.43 -10.48 8.51
CA ALA A 115 -9.39 -10.16 9.49
C ALA A 115 -8.01 -10.66 9.05
N VAL A 116 -7.92 -11.91 8.58
CA VAL A 116 -6.67 -12.49 8.06
C VAL A 116 -6.16 -11.69 6.86
N GLY A 117 -7.03 -11.39 5.90
CA GLY A 117 -6.66 -10.64 4.70
C GLY A 117 -6.17 -9.22 5.01
N LEU A 118 -6.85 -8.52 5.94
CA LEU A 118 -6.46 -7.19 6.39
C LEU A 118 -5.16 -7.21 7.19
N PHE A 119 -4.99 -8.16 8.11
CA PHE A 119 -3.80 -8.29 8.95
C PHE A 119 -2.52 -8.53 8.13
N PHE A 120 -2.61 -9.32 7.07
CA PHE A 120 -1.50 -9.56 6.13
C PHE A 120 -1.40 -8.54 5.00
N VAL A 121 -2.24 -7.49 5.01
CA VAL A 121 -2.26 -6.43 3.99
C VAL A 121 -2.33 -7.01 2.57
N ARG A 122 -3.19 -8.01 2.37
CA ARG A 122 -3.41 -8.64 1.07
C ARG A 122 -4.58 -7.96 0.34
N ILE A 123 -4.43 -7.72 -0.96
CA ILE A 123 -5.48 -7.07 -1.78
C ILE A 123 -6.83 -7.81 -1.71
N TRP A 124 -6.80 -9.14 -1.62
CA TRP A 124 -8.03 -9.94 -1.46
C TRP A 124 -8.75 -9.67 -0.13
N GLY A 125 -8.03 -9.28 0.93
CA GLY A 125 -8.61 -8.93 2.22
C GLY A 125 -9.46 -7.68 2.16
N TRP A 126 -9.03 -6.69 1.37
CA TRP A 126 -9.84 -5.50 1.10
C TRP A 126 -11.13 -5.86 0.35
N TYR A 127 -11.03 -6.63 -0.74
CA TYR A 127 -12.22 -7.04 -1.49
C TYR A 127 -13.17 -7.88 -0.63
N ALA A 128 -12.65 -8.78 0.20
CA ALA A 128 -13.43 -9.55 1.15
C ALA A 128 -14.17 -8.63 2.15
N ALA A 129 -13.51 -7.57 2.67
CA ALA A 129 -14.13 -6.60 3.57
C ALA A 129 -15.30 -5.86 2.90
N VAL A 130 -15.12 -5.42 1.64
CA VAL A 130 -16.16 -4.71 0.88
C VAL A 130 -17.35 -5.63 0.59
N VAL A 131 -17.10 -6.84 0.08
CA VAL A 131 -18.15 -7.82 -0.21
C VAL A 131 -18.90 -8.19 1.07
N TYR A 132 -18.17 -8.42 2.17
CA TYR A 132 -18.77 -8.68 3.48
C TYR A 132 -19.67 -7.53 3.93
N GLY A 133 -19.19 -6.28 3.85
CA GLY A 133 -19.97 -5.10 4.23
C GLY A 133 -21.26 -4.96 3.41
N MET A 134 -21.19 -5.20 2.09
CA MET A 134 -22.35 -5.18 1.21
C MET A 134 -23.37 -6.26 1.57
N LEU A 135 -22.92 -7.50 1.81
CA LEU A 135 -23.79 -8.60 2.23
C LEU A 135 -24.42 -8.34 3.61
N LEU A 136 -23.64 -7.82 4.56
CA LEU A 136 -24.12 -7.49 5.89
C LEU A 136 -25.18 -6.39 5.85
N LEU A 137 -24.94 -5.33 5.07
CA LEU A 137 -25.90 -4.24 4.89
C LEU A 137 -27.20 -4.75 4.23
N GLY A 138 -27.07 -5.54 3.15
CA GLY A 138 -28.21 -6.13 2.45
C GLY A 138 -29.03 -7.06 3.34
N TYR A 139 -28.37 -7.91 4.15
CA TYR A 139 -29.04 -8.79 5.09
C TYR A 139 -29.80 -8.02 6.19
N ASN A 140 -29.18 -7.00 6.78
CA ASN A 140 -29.85 -6.19 7.82
C ASN A 140 -31.01 -5.37 7.25
N PHE A 141 -30.88 -4.86 6.03
CA PHE A 141 -31.98 -4.20 5.33
C PHE A 141 -33.14 -5.16 5.06
N TYR A 142 -32.84 -6.36 4.54
CA TYR A 142 -33.84 -7.41 4.34
C TYR A 142 -34.54 -7.80 5.65
N ALA A 143 -33.78 -8.02 6.73
CA ALA A 143 -34.32 -8.37 8.03
C ALA A 143 -35.26 -7.28 8.59
N LEU A 144 -34.93 -6.00 8.38
CA LEU A 144 -35.79 -4.87 8.75
C LEU A 144 -37.09 -4.83 7.95
N VAL A 145 -37.02 -5.06 6.63
CA VAL A 145 -38.22 -5.07 5.76
C VAL A 145 -39.11 -6.27 6.06
N ALA A 146 -38.51 -7.45 6.26
CA ALA A 146 -39.25 -8.67 6.55
C ALA A 146 -39.89 -8.64 7.95
N ASN A 147 -39.20 -8.08 8.94
CA ASN A 147 -39.65 -7.99 10.33
C ASN A 147 -39.28 -6.63 10.92
N PRO A 148 -40.14 -5.61 10.83
CA PRO A 148 -39.83 -4.24 11.25
C PRO A 148 -39.87 -4.09 12.78
N THR A 149 -38.84 -4.61 13.44
CA THR A 149 -38.63 -4.49 14.89
C THR A 149 -37.63 -3.37 15.20
N LEU A 150 -37.74 -2.78 16.39
CA LEU A 150 -36.74 -1.81 16.87
C LEU A 150 -35.33 -2.41 16.89
N TYR A 151 -35.21 -3.69 17.22
CA TYR A 151 -33.95 -4.42 17.18
C TYR A 151 -33.31 -4.36 15.78
N ASN A 152 -34.04 -4.77 14.74
CA ASN A 152 -33.52 -4.76 13.36
C ASN A 152 -33.17 -3.35 12.87
N PHE A 153 -33.92 -2.34 13.31
CA PHE A 153 -33.61 -0.94 13.01
C PHE A 153 -32.28 -0.50 13.64
N PHE A 154 -32.06 -0.83 14.91
CA PHE A 154 -30.81 -0.53 15.61
C PHE A 154 -29.62 -1.29 15.02
N THR A 155 -29.79 -2.57 14.65
CA THR A 155 -28.71 -3.35 14.02
C THR A 155 -28.32 -2.75 12.67
N LEU A 156 -29.28 -2.40 11.81
CA LEU A 156 -29.00 -1.73 10.54
C LEU A 156 -28.29 -0.38 10.75
N SER A 157 -28.79 0.44 11.67
CA SER A 157 -28.20 1.74 12.00
C SER A 157 -26.75 1.60 12.48
N GLN A 158 -26.48 0.61 13.32
CA GLN A 158 -25.13 0.32 13.82
C GLN A 158 -24.19 -0.08 12.67
N VAL A 159 -24.65 -0.90 11.72
CA VAL A 159 -23.85 -1.28 10.55
C VAL A 159 -23.52 -0.05 9.68
N ILE A 160 -24.49 0.85 9.46
CA ILE A 160 -24.28 2.07 8.70
C ILE A 160 -23.27 3.00 9.40
N VAL A 161 -23.42 3.21 10.71
CA VAL A 161 -22.48 4.02 11.49
C VAL A 161 -21.08 3.42 11.48
N ALA A 162 -20.94 2.10 11.63
CA ALA A 162 -19.66 1.42 11.56
C ALA A 162 -19.00 1.58 10.18
N ALA A 163 -19.78 1.44 9.09
CA ALA A 163 -19.30 1.67 7.73
C ALA A 163 -18.84 3.12 7.54
N LEU A 164 -19.58 4.10 8.06
CA LEU A 164 -19.22 5.51 8.00
C LEU A 164 -17.93 5.80 8.79
N ILE A 165 -17.77 5.24 9.98
CA ILE A 165 -16.54 5.38 10.77
C ILE A 165 -15.35 4.80 10.01
N ILE A 166 -15.49 3.60 9.42
CA ILE A 166 -14.42 2.98 8.62
C ILE A 166 -14.07 3.84 7.41
N TYR A 167 -15.08 4.40 6.73
CA TYR A 167 -14.88 5.30 5.59
C TYR A 167 -14.13 6.57 5.99
N LEU A 168 -14.62 7.29 7.02
CA LEU A 168 -14.04 8.55 7.49
C LEU A 168 -12.63 8.38 8.07
N LEU A 169 -12.36 7.26 8.76
CA LEU A 169 -11.04 6.97 9.32
C LEU A 169 -10.09 6.32 8.30
N GLY A 170 -10.59 5.88 7.15
CA GLY A 170 -9.88 5.02 6.22
C GLY A 170 -9.30 5.67 4.97
N GLU A 171 -9.79 6.84 4.57
CA GLU A 171 -9.56 7.37 3.22
C GLU A 171 -8.08 7.50 2.81
N GLN A 172 -7.16 7.75 3.76
CA GLN A 172 -5.73 7.89 3.46
C GLN A 172 -4.87 6.67 3.85
N ASP A 173 -5.21 5.97 4.93
CA ASP A 173 -4.37 4.90 5.49
C ASP A 173 -4.85 3.48 5.15
N LEU A 174 -6.15 3.30 4.86
CA LEU A 174 -6.72 1.98 4.56
C LEU A 174 -6.63 1.64 3.07
N ALA A 175 -6.84 2.59 2.16
CA ALA A 175 -6.83 2.31 0.72
C ALA A 175 -5.41 2.32 0.12
N ALA A 176 -4.54 3.21 0.60
CA ALA A 176 -3.17 3.36 0.08
C ALA A 176 -2.34 2.05 0.10
N PRO A 177 -2.42 1.18 1.12
CA PRO A 177 -1.69 -0.09 1.12
C PRO A 177 -2.13 -1.08 0.03
N TYR A 178 -3.39 -1.01 -0.41
CA TYR A 178 -3.97 -1.97 -1.36
C TYR A 178 -3.96 -1.45 -2.80
N PHE A 179 -4.10 -0.14 -2.99
CA PHE A 179 -4.36 0.48 -4.31
C PHE A 179 -3.35 1.53 -4.75
N ASP A 180 -2.29 1.80 -3.98
CA ASP A 180 -1.22 2.65 -4.50
C ASP A 180 -0.53 1.93 -5.67
N TYR A 181 -0.96 2.27 -6.90
CA TYR A 181 -0.44 1.75 -8.17
C TYR A 181 1.02 2.16 -8.36
N SER A 182 1.44 3.24 -7.71
CA SER A 182 2.83 3.58 -7.70
C SER A 182 3.54 2.59 -6.78
N ARG A 183 4.69 2.06 -7.20
CA ARG A 183 5.65 1.42 -6.28
C ARG A 183 6.18 2.40 -5.21
N ARG A 184 5.42 3.43 -4.80
CA ARG A 184 5.62 4.17 -3.56
C ARG A 184 5.32 3.19 -2.42
N GLY A 185 6.29 2.32 -2.15
CA GLY A 185 6.42 1.79 -0.80
C GLY A 185 6.36 2.99 0.16
N TRP A 186 5.63 2.81 1.26
CA TRP A 186 5.48 3.78 2.35
C TRP A 186 6.60 4.81 2.36
N ARG A 187 6.28 6.06 1.97
CA ARG A 187 7.24 7.15 2.03
C ARG A 187 7.58 7.35 3.51
N GLY A 188 8.70 6.80 3.94
CA GLY A 188 9.13 6.92 5.34
C GLY A 188 9.44 8.36 5.77
N HIS A 189 9.38 9.33 4.85
CA HIS A 189 9.59 10.75 5.11
C HIS A 189 8.58 11.57 4.30
N ALA A 190 7.88 12.48 4.97
CA ALA A 190 7.05 13.48 4.32
C ALA A 190 7.91 14.34 3.37
N ARG A 191 7.36 14.65 2.19
CA ARG A 191 7.99 15.55 1.23
C ARG A 191 7.29 16.90 1.31
N LYS A 192 8.06 17.97 1.30
CA LYS A 192 7.54 19.34 1.18
C LYS A 192 7.85 19.85 -0.23
N ALA A 193 6.89 20.54 -0.82
CA ALA A 193 7.10 21.27 -2.07
C ALA A 193 8.01 22.46 -1.76
N VAL A 194 9.28 22.31 -2.08
CA VAL A 194 10.35 23.24 -1.69
C VAL A 194 11.21 23.47 -2.91
N ARG A 195 11.41 24.73 -3.28
CA ARG A 195 12.23 25.16 -4.41
C ARG A 195 13.55 25.69 -3.89
N ILE A 196 14.58 24.84 -3.95
CA ILE A 196 15.94 25.17 -3.53
C ILE A 196 16.87 24.90 -4.71
N ASN A 197 17.86 25.78 -4.87
CA ASN A 197 18.91 25.62 -5.86
C ASN A 197 19.84 24.48 -5.45
N VAL A 198 19.99 23.50 -6.33
CA VAL A 198 20.85 22.33 -6.14
C VAL A 198 21.68 22.11 -7.38
N SER A 199 22.95 21.75 -7.20
CA SER A 199 23.79 21.26 -8.29
C SER A 199 23.90 19.73 -8.22
N VAL A 200 23.68 19.05 -9.34
CA VAL A 200 23.85 17.60 -9.48
C VAL A 200 24.98 17.33 -10.47
N ASN A 201 26.08 16.74 -9.98
CA ASN A 201 27.32 16.56 -10.75
C ASN A 201 27.78 17.87 -11.45
N GLY A 202 27.70 18.99 -10.73
CA GLY A 202 28.08 20.31 -11.24
C GLY A 202 27.01 21.02 -12.07
N LYS A 203 25.93 20.34 -12.49
CA LYS A 203 24.84 20.97 -13.27
C LYS A 203 23.78 21.58 -12.35
N PRO A 204 23.39 22.85 -12.53
CA PRO A 204 22.42 23.51 -11.68
C PRO A 204 20.98 23.09 -12.00
N PHE A 205 20.19 22.90 -10.94
CA PHE A 205 18.77 22.55 -10.97
C PHE A 205 18.02 23.24 -9.82
N VAL A 206 16.70 23.21 -9.92
CA VAL A 206 15.80 23.63 -8.84
C VAL A 206 14.99 22.42 -8.38
N THR A 207 14.90 22.21 -7.07
CA THR A 207 14.08 21.13 -6.53
C THR A 207 12.59 21.39 -6.74
N SER A 208 11.85 20.34 -7.09
CA SER A 208 10.39 20.34 -7.10
C SER A 208 9.83 19.98 -5.72
N ASP A 209 10.43 18.96 -5.10
CA ASP A 209 10.13 18.54 -3.73
C ASP A 209 11.39 18.11 -2.99
N MET A 210 11.35 18.15 -1.66
CA MET A 210 12.45 17.70 -0.81
C MET A 210 11.93 17.09 0.51
N SER A 211 12.73 16.17 1.06
CA SER A 211 12.50 15.50 2.35
C SER A 211 13.83 15.29 3.06
N ASN A 212 13.80 14.82 4.31
CA ASN A 212 15.02 14.52 5.08
C ASN A 212 15.89 13.42 4.45
N ALA A 213 15.37 12.66 3.49
CA ALA A 213 16.04 11.51 2.89
C ALA A 213 16.34 11.65 1.39
N GLY A 214 15.91 12.74 0.75
CA GLY A 214 16.15 12.96 -0.67
C GLY A 214 15.35 14.12 -1.24
N LEU A 215 15.61 14.40 -2.51
CA LEU A 215 15.00 15.49 -3.26
C LEU A 215 14.52 15.01 -4.64
N CYS A 216 13.66 15.81 -5.26
CA CYS A 216 13.19 15.61 -6.63
C CYS A 216 13.54 16.83 -7.47
N ILE A 217 14.09 16.60 -8.66
CA ILE A 217 14.38 17.64 -9.66
C ILE A 217 13.72 17.31 -10.98
N MET A 218 13.50 18.33 -11.80
CA MET A 218 13.12 18.17 -13.19
C MET A 218 14.39 18.22 -14.05
N TRP A 219 14.66 17.14 -14.78
CA TRP A 219 15.82 17.00 -15.65
C TRP A 219 15.41 16.25 -16.92
N ARG A 220 15.09 17.03 -17.96
CA ARG A 220 14.77 16.51 -19.30
C ARG A 220 15.96 15.76 -19.88
N GLU A 221 15.70 14.59 -20.47
CA GLU A 221 16.71 13.76 -21.14
C GLU A 221 17.91 13.43 -20.26
N CYS A 222 17.67 13.06 -19.00
CA CYS A 222 18.76 12.75 -18.10
C CYS A 222 19.55 11.51 -18.53
N PRO A 223 20.89 11.60 -18.62
CA PRO A 223 21.73 10.46 -19.02
C PRO A 223 21.98 9.46 -17.88
N LEU A 224 21.52 9.75 -16.66
CA LEU A 224 21.76 8.91 -15.49
C LEU A 224 20.77 7.74 -15.42
N GLN A 225 21.24 6.58 -14.97
CA GLN A 225 20.40 5.41 -14.74
C GLN A 225 20.04 5.25 -13.25
N LEU A 226 19.12 4.34 -12.96
CA LEU A 226 18.78 3.97 -11.59
C LEU A 226 20.04 3.48 -10.83
N ASN A 227 20.19 3.96 -9.59
CA ASN A 227 21.31 3.70 -8.69
C ASN A 227 22.64 4.37 -9.04
N ASN A 228 22.75 5.15 -10.13
CA ASN A 228 23.93 5.97 -10.34
C ASN A 228 24.20 6.87 -9.12
N ALA A 229 25.44 6.87 -8.66
CA ALA A 229 25.90 7.81 -7.65
C ALA A 229 25.95 9.22 -8.24
N VAL A 230 25.59 10.21 -7.43
CA VAL A 230 25.63 11.61 -7.82
C VAL A 230 26.18 12.45 -6.68
N ASP A 231 26.96 13.47 -7.02
CA ASP A 231 27.39 14.50 -6.10
C ASP A 231 26.37 15.63 -6.11
N LEU A 232 25.95 16.05 -4.92
CA LEU A 232 24.90 17.04 -4.70
C LEU A 232 25.47 18.20 -3.90
N ASN A 233 25.31 19.41 -4.43
CA ASN A 233 25.62 20.64 -3.69
C ASN A 233 24.33 21.43 -3.53
N ILE A 234 23.83 21.53 -2.30
CA ILE A 234 22.60 22.26 -1.99
C ILE A 234 22.99 23.63 -1.45
N ILE A 235 22.42 24.69 -2.03
CA ILE A 235 22.61 26.07 -1.58
C ILE A 235 21.44 26.40 -0.66
N PRO A 236 21.65 26.60 0.66
CA PRO A 236 20.58 27.01 1.56
C PRO A 236 20.02 28.37 1.14
N PRO A 237 18.70 28.62 1.33
CA PRO A 237 18.14 29.95 1.13
C PRO A 237 18.77 30.95 2.11
N GLU A 238 18.95 32.21 1.69
CA GLU A 238 19.63 33.27 2.46
C GLU A 238 19.03 33.50 3.86
N ASN A 239 17.75 33.20 4.04
CA ASN A 239 17.02 33.37 5.30
C ASN A 239 17.26 32.24 6.32
N ALA A 240 17.99 31.17 5.95
CA ALA A 240 18.34 30.13 6.90
C ALA A 240 19.58 30.56 7.71
N ASP A 241 19.51 30.48 9.04
CA ASP A 241 20.63 30.80 9.99
C ASP A 241 21.94 30.04 9.70
N THR A 242 21.93 29.09 8.77
CA THR A 242 23.13 28.55 8.12
C THR A 242 23.67 29.54 7.10
N SER A 243 24.64 30.34 7.53
CA SER A 243 25.43 31.30 6.75
C SER A 243 25.93 30.76 5.40
N GLY A 244 25.08 30.73 4.37
CA GLY A 244 25.41 30.43 2.96
C GLY A 244 26.28 29.19 2.69
N GLU A 245 26.47 28.31 3.68
CA GLU A 245 27.48 27.26 3.61
C GLU A 245 26.97 26.17 2.67
N LEU A 246 27.74 25.93 1.61
CA LEU A 246 27.42 24.93 0.59
C LEU A 246 27.30 23.56 1.26
N LEU A 247 26.12 22.95 1.18
CA LEU A 247 25.92 21.61 1.72
C LEU A 247 26.29 20.57 0.67
N GLU A 248 27.52 20.08 0.73
CA GLU A 248 28.01 19.00 -0.11
C GLU A 248 27.57 17.63 0.46
N LEU A 249 26.96 16.81 -0.39
CA LEU A 249 26.47 15.50 -0.01
C LEU A 249 26.44 14.54 -1.21
N ARG A 250 26.47 13.24 -0.90
CA ARG A 250 26.33 12.20 -1.92
C ARG A 250 24.88 11.74 -2.02
N GLY A 251 24.44 11.52 -3.24
CA GLY A 251 23.14 10.97 -3.57
C GLY A 251 23.25 9.71 -4.41
N GLY A 252 22.13 9.04 -4.61
CA GLY A 252 21.97 8.04 -5.66
C GLY A 252 20.62 8.17 -6.32
N VAL A 253 20.57 8.03 -7.63
CA VAL A 253 19.32 8.06 -8.42
C VAL A 253 18.42 6.94 -7.93
N ALA A 254 17.31 7.31 -7.29
CA ALA A 254 16.38 6.36 -6.68
C ALA A 254 15.14 6.13 -7.56
N ARG A 255 14.84 7.07 -8.46
CA ARG A 255 13.69 7.01 -9.37
C ARG A 255 13.91 7.93 -10.56
N ILE A 256 13.42 7.51 -11.72
CA ILE A 256 13.25 8.31 -12.94
C ILE A 256 11.79 8.16 -13.34
N ASP A 257 11.09 9.28 -13.57
CA ASP A 257 9.66 9.33 -13.87
C ASP A 257 9.38 10.45 -14.88
N GLY A 258 9.44 10.10 -16.17
CA GLY A 258 9.46 11.09 -17.26
C GLY A 258 10.61 12.08 -17.05
N ASP A 259 10.26 13.37 -17.01
CA ASP A 259 11.22 14.47 -16.78
C ASP A 259 11.65 14.63 -15.32
N TYR A 260 11.13 13.83 -14.38
CA TYR A 260 11.43 13.98 -12.95
C TYR A 260 12.38 12.90 -12.44
N ILE A 261 13.32 13.32 -11.59
CA ILE A 261 14.33 12.43 -11.00
C ILE A 261 14.31 12.57 -9.49
N GLY A 262 14.07 11.44 -8.83
CA GLY A 262 14.17 11.32 -7.39
C GLY A 262 15.56 10.87 -6.99
N ILE A 263 16.27 11.70 -6.23
CA ILE A 263 17.61 11.41 -5.72
C ILE A 263 17.53 11.16 -4.22
N ALA A 264 18.01 10.00 -3.78
CA ALA A 264 18.07 9.66 -2.35
C ALA A 264 19.43 10.02 -1.78
N PHE A 265 19.46 10.73 -0.65
CA PHE A 265 20.69 11.06 0.06
C PHE A 265 21.36 9.80 0.60
N ARG A 266 22.70 9.77 0.54
CA ARG A 266 23.53 8.64 0.98
C ARG A 266 24.56 9.14 1.99
N GLY A 267 24.80 8.35 3.04
CA GLY A 267 25.86 8.64 4.01
C GLY A 267 25.70 9.93 4.82
N LEU A 268 24.47 10.47 4.96
CA LEU A 268 24.27 11.72 5.70
C LEU A 268 24.74 11.64 7.15
N SER A 269 25.65 12.55 7.51
CA SER A 269 26.06 12.78 8.89
C SER A 269 24.92 13.36 9.73
N ARG A 270 25.03 13.26 11.07
CA ARG A 270 24.04 13.86 11.99
C ARG A 270 23.92 15.38 11.81
N LYS A 271 25.03 16.09 11.52
CA LYS A 271 25.05 17.54 11.26
C LYS A 271 24.24 17.84 9.98
N GLN A 272 24.55 17.17 8.87
CA GLN A 272 23.84 17.36 7.60
C GLN A 272 22.33 17.07 7.71
N ARG A 273 21.93 16.00 8.42
CA ARG A 273 20.49 15.73 8.65
C ARG A 273 19.79 16.87 9.38
N LYS A 274 20.41 17.39 10.44
CA LYS A 274 19.87 18.54 11.19
C LYS A 274 19.77 19.80 10.32
N THR A 275 20.76 20.04 9.45
CA THR A 275 20.72 21.15 8.50
C THR A 275 19.56 21.02 7.52
N ILE A 276 19.41 19.84 6.89
CA ILE A 276 18.29 19.55 5.98
C ILE A 276 16.93 19.71 6.68
N GLU A 277 16.81 19.22 7.92
CA GLU A 277 15.60 19.36 8.72
C GLU A 277 15.23 20.80 9.01
N ARG A 278 16.22 21.68 9.27
CA ARG A 278 15.99 23.12 9.45
C ARG A 278 15.57 23.78 8.14
N MET A 279 16.29 23.54 7.05
CA MET A 279 15.95 24.07 5.72
C MET A 279 14.50 23.74 5.34
N LEU A 280 14.05 22.51 5.62
CA LEU A 280 12.68 22.07 5.38
C LEU A 280 11.65 22.72 6.31
N LYS A 281 12.01 23.19 7.50
CA LYS A 281 11.12 23.98 8.36
C LYS A 281 11.01 25.41 7.87
N ASP A 282 12.14 26.01 7.50
CA ASP A 282 12.24 27.45 7.18
C ASP A 282 11.69 27.79 5.79
N THR A 283 11.70 26.83 4.86
CA THR A 283 11.23 27.04 3.47
C THR A 283 9.74 26.71 3.28
N THR A 284 9.02 26.37 4.36
CA THR A 284 7.57 26.17 4.28
C THR A 284 6.90 27.54 4.28
N ILE A 285 6.52 28.01 3.08
CA ILE A 285 5.63 29.15 2.85
C ILE A 285 4.21 28.74 3.25
#